data_AF-A0A2D4NDB2-F1
#
_entry.id   AF-A0A2D4NDB2-F1
#
_cell.length_a   1.000
_cell.length_b   1.000
_cell.length_c   1.000
_cell.angle_alpha   90.00
_cell.angle_beta   90.00
_cell.angle_gamma   90.00
#
_symmetry.space_group_name_H-M   'P 1'
#
loop_
_entity.id
_entity.type
_entity.pdbx_description
1 polymer ?
#
loop_
_entity_poly.entity_id
_entity_poly.type
_entity_poly.pdbx_seq_one_letter_code
_entity_poly.pdbx_strand_id
1 'polypeptide(L)'
;SPSRAARQLMDRSQSSTLEGRLEAMKELAKLSADVTFATEFINMDGIAVLTRLVEGSSTLLSHCGEMLAFTLTAFLELMDHGLVSWDTVSVSFIKKIAGYVSQPTVDVSILQRSLAILE
;
A
#
# COMPACT_ATOMS: atom_id res chain seq x y z
N SER A 1 -19.10 -3.30 9.71
CA SER A 1 -18.97 -1.85 9.50
C SER A 1 -17.59 -1.55 8.92
N PRO A 2 -17.43 -0.44 8.18
CA PRO A 2 -16.15 -0.02 7.62
C PRO A 2 -15.05 0.10 8.68
N SER A 3 -15.35 0.69 9.83
CA SER A 3 -14.44 0.81 10.98
C SER A 3 -13.90 -0.53 11.51
N ARG A 4 -14.77 -1.56 11.60
CA ARG A 4 -14.36 -2.91 12.03
C ARG A 4 -13.49 -3.58 10.97
N ALA A 5 -13.80 -3.40 9.69
CA ALA A 5 -13.02 -3.94 8.59
C ALA A 5 -11.62 -3.30 8.55
N ALA A 6 -11.54 -1.97 8.66
CA ALA A 6 -10.28 -1.23 8.71
C ALA A 6 -9.38 -1.73 9.85
N ARG A 7 -9.93 -1.89 11.06
CA ARG A 7 -9.21 -2.43 12.21
C ARG A 7 -8.70 -3.85 11.98
N GLN A 8 -9.54 -4.74 11.46
CA GLN A 8 -9.14 -6.12 11.16
C GLN A 8 -8.03 -6.19 10.12
N LEU A 9 -8.07 -5.32 9.10
CA LEU A 9 -7.02 -5.26 8.09
C LEU A 9 -5.72 -4.66 8.63
N MET A 10 -5.79 -3.67 9.53
CA MET A 10 -4.62 -3.16 10.24
C MET A 10 -3.91 -4.28 11.01
N ASP A 11 -4.65 -5.07 11.78
CA ASP A 11 -4.07 -6.19 12.55
C ASP A 11 -3.49 -7.27 11.61
N ARG A 12 -4.22 -7.65 10.56
CA ARG A 12 -3.79 -8.69 9.61
C ARG A 12 -2.61 -8.28 8.75
N SER A 13 -2.46 -6.99 8.44
CA SER A 13 -1.28 -6.46 7.72
C SER A 13 0.03 -6.73 8.48
N GLN A 14 -0.06 -6.91 9.81
CA GLN A 14 1.06 -7.21 10.70
C GLN A 14 1.19 -8.70 11.02
N SER A 15 0.37 -9.57 10.42
CA SER A 15 0.37 -11.03 10.63
C SER A 15 1.80 -11.61 10.63
N SER A 16 2.07 -12.64 11.40
CA SER A 16 3.38 -13.32 11.35
C SER A 16 3.58 -14.14 10.07
N THR A 17 2.49 -14.45 9.33
CA THR A 17 2.52 -15.26 8.11
C THR A 17 2.42 -14.41 6.85
N LEU A 18 3.20 -14.78 5.83
CA LEU A 18 3.18 -14.11 4.53
C LEU A 18 1.81 -14.21 3.84
N GLU A 19 1.20 -15.40 3.84
CA GLU A 19 -0.12 -15.64 3.24
C GLU A 19 -1.20 -14.77 3.88
N GLY A 20 -1.20 -14.66 5.22
CA GLY A 20 -2.14 -13.81 5.94
C GLY A 20 -1.97 -12.33 5.60
N ARG A 21 -0.72 -11.87 5.40
CA ARG A 21 -0.44 -10.50 4.95
C ARG A 21 -0.88 -10.28 3.50
N LEU A 22 -0.59 -11.22 2.60
CA LEU A 22 -0.96 -11.14 1.19
C LEU A 22 -2.47 -11.01 1.01
N GLU A 23 -3.23 -11.89 1.66
CA GLU A 23 -4.70 -11.82 1.61
C GLU A 23 -5.24 -10.53 2.24
N ALA A 24 -4.60 -10.03 3.31
CA ALA A 24 -4.96 -8.73 3.87
C ALA A 24 -4.70 -7.58 2.90
N MET A 25 -3.55 -7.55 2.20
CA MET A 25 -3.24 -6.51 1.23
C MET A 25 -4.17 -6.56 0.02
N LYS A 26 -4.51 -7.77 -0.46
CA LYS A 26 -5.48 -7.96 -1.53
C LYS A 26 -6.86 -7.41 -1.18
N GLU A 27 -7.34 -7.72 0.03
CA GLU A 27 -8.61 -7.21 0.52
C GLU A 27 -8.56 -5.69 0.74
N LEU A 28 -7.46 -5.18 1.30
CA LEU A 28 -7.24 -3.76 1.51
C LEU A 28 -7.27 -2.99 0.19
N ALA A 29 -6.57 -3.48 -0.84
CA ALA A 29 -6.58 -2.87 -2.18
C ALA A 29 -8.01 -2.74 -2.73
N LYS A 30 -8.83 -3.77 -2.55
CA LYS A 30 -10.24 -3.75 -2.99
C LYS A 30 -11.09 -2.75 -2.22
N LEU A 31 -10.95 -2.69 -0.90
CA LEU A 31 -11.77 -1.83 -0.05
C LEU A 31 -11.35 -0.35 -0.09
N SER A 32 -10.09 -0.07 -0.46
CA SER A 32 -9.56 1.30 -0.53
C SER A 32 -10.27 2.17 -1.57
N ALA A 33 -10.90 1.58 -2.58
CA ALA A 33 -11.73 2.31 -3.56
C ALA A 33 -13.02 2.90 -2.95
N ASP A 34 -13.48 2.41 -1.79
CA ASP A 34 -14.64 2.95 -1.09
C ASP A 34 -14.23 4.06 -0.11
N VAL A 35 -14.76 5.27 -0.32
CA VAL A 35 -14.41 6.46 0.50
C VAL A 35 -14.75 6.30 1.98
N THR A 36 -15.78 5.52 2.34
CA THR A 36 -16.18 5.30 3.74
C THR A 36 -15.16 4.41 4.43
N PHE A 37 -14.72 3.35 3.76
CA PHE A 37 -13.61 2.53 4.25
C PHE A 37 -12.30 3.31 4.30
N ALA A 38 -11.97 4.04 3.23
CA ALA A 38 -10.75 4.84 3.13
C ALA A 38 -10.63 5.83 4.29
N THR A 39 -11.72 6.55 4.58
CA THR A 39 -11.78 7.48 5.72
C THR A 39 -11.45 6.79 7.04
N GLU A 40 -12.05 5.64 7.32
CA GLU A 40 -11.79 4.89 8.56
C GLU A 40 -10.36 4.38 8.63
N PHE A 41 -9.81 3.87 7.52
CA PHE A 41 -8.45 3.34 7.48
C PHE A 41 -7.40 4.45 7.63
N ILE A 42 -7.62 5.61 6.99
CA ILE A 42 -6.76 6.79 7.11
C ILE A 42 -6.77 7.33 8.55
N ASN A 43 -7.95 7.42 9.18
CA ASN A 43 -8.08 7.85 10.58
C ASN A 43 -7.36 6.93 11.57
N MET A 44 -6.94 5.73 11.14
CA MET A 44 -6.18 4.77 11.93
C MET A 44 -4.68 4.75 11.56
N ASP A 45 -4.16 5.82 10.94
CA ASP A 45 -2.78 5.90 10.44
C ASP A 45 -2.42 4.82 9.41
N GLY A 46 -3.42 4.34 8.66
CA GLY A 46 -3.25 3.26 7.69
C GLY A 46 -2.25 3.59 6.57
N ILE A 47 -2.19 4.86 6.14
CA ILE A 47 -1.18 5.32 5.16
C ILE A 47 0.24 5.08 5.68
N ALA A 48 0.50 5.40 6.96
CA ALA A 48 1.82 5.20 7.56
C ALA A 48 2.20 3.71 7.68
N VAL A 49 1.22 2.81 7.76
CA VAL A 49 1.47 1.37 7.68
C VAL A 49 1.94 0.99 6.28
N LEU A 50 1.26 1.45 5.23
CA LEU A 50 1.61 1.13 3.84
C LEU A 50 2.96 1.71 3.43
N THR A 51 3.24 2.97 3.79
CA THR A 51 4.53 3.59 3.49
C THR A 51 5.68 2.84 4.16
N ARG A 52 5.54 2.47 5.45
CA ARG A 52 6.54 1.66 6.16
C ARG A 52 6.73 0.28 5.55
N LEU A 53 5.67 -0.34 5.03
CA LEU A 53 5.79 -1.63 4.33
C LEU A 53 6.65 -1.48 3.08
N VAL A 54 6.39 -0.46 2.25
CA VAL A 54 7.16 -0.21 1.01
C VAL A 54 8.59 0.23 1.29
N GLU A 55 8.79 1.10 2.29
CA GLU A 55 10.11 1.58 2.70
C GLU A 55 10.93 0.49 3.37
N GLY A 56 10.26 -0.38 4.13
CA GLY A 56 10.85 -1.52 4.79
C GLY A 56 11.48 -2.45 3.76
N SER A 57 12.80 -2.65 3.87
CA SER A 57 13.56 -3.69 3.16
C SER A 57 13.20 -5.10 3.65
N SER A 58 11.93 -5.35 3.97
CA SER A 58 11.43 -6.68 4.25
C SER A 58 11.62 -7.47 2.95
N THR A 59 12.60 -8.37 2.97
CA THR A 59 12.86 -9.33 1.89
C THR A 59 11.57 -10.00 1.42
N LEU A 60 10.59 -10.18 2.31
CA LEU A 60 9.26 -10.70 2.00
C LEU A 60 8.45 -9.86 0.98
N LEU A 61 8.53 -8.53 1.01
CA LEU A 61 7.90 -7.66 0.00
C LEU A 61 8.72 -7.65 -1.28
N SER A 62 10.05 -7.69 -1.17
CA SER A 62 10.93 -7.75 -2.33
C SER A 62 10.87 -9.09 -3.08
N HIS A 63 10.43 -10.17 -2.42
CA HIS A 63 10.27 -11.50 -3.02
C HIS A 63 8.81 -11.82 -3.39
N CYS A 64 7.83 -11.02 -2.95
CA CYS A 64 6.42 -11.21 -3.26
C CYS A 64 5.88 -10.00 -4.03
N GLY A 65 6.06 -10.03 -5.36
CA GLY A 65 5.63 -8.95 -6.24
C GLY A 65 4.13 -8.66 -6.17
N GLU A 66 3.30 -9.70 -5.98
CA GLU A 66 1.85 -9.53 -5.81
C GLU A 66 1.49 -8.72 -4.55
N MET A 67 2.14 -8.99 -3.41
CA MET A 67 1.90 -8.25 -2.18
C MET A 67 2.31 -6.78 -2.33
N LEU A 68 3.42 -6.51 -3.02
CA LEU A 68 3.83 -5.14 -3.33
C LEU A 68 2.80 -4.46 -4.24
N ALA A 69 2.35 -5.15 -5.30
CA ALA A 69 1.34 -4.61 -6.21
C ALA A 69 0.04 -4.25 -5.47
N PHE A 70 -0.47 -5.11 -4.58
CA PHE A 70 -1.64 -4.81 -3.77
C PHE A 70 -1.41 -3.65 -2.80
N THR A 71 -0.23 -3.59 -2.17
CA THR A 71 0.15 -2.47 -1.29
C THR A 71 0.13 -1.13 -2.04
N LEU A 72 0.74 -1.08 -3.22
CA LEU A 72 0.76 0.13 -4.06
C LEU A 72 -0.64 0.47 -4.58
N THR A 73 -1.47 -0.53 -4.89
CA THR A 73 -2.88 -0.33 -5.27
C THR A 73 -3.64 0.36 -4.15
N ALA A 74 -3.59 -0.21 -2.94
CA ALA A 74 -4.28 0.33 -1.78
C ALA A 74 -3.83 1.77 -1.50
N PHE A 75 -2.51 1.99 -1.53
CA PHE A 75 -1.95 3.32 -1.29
C PHE A 75 -2.49 4.35 -2.30
N LEU A 76 -2.45 4.04 -3.60
CA LEU A 76 -2.93 4.95 -4.64
C LEU A 76 -4.43 5.24 -4.48
N GLU A 77 -5.26 4.21 -4.33
CA GLU A 77 -6.71 4.36 -4.12
C GLU A 77 -7.04 5.24 -2.90
N LEU A 78 -6.30 5.08 -1.80
CA LEU A 78 -6.49 5.91 -0.60
C LEU A 78 -6.12 7.38 -0.84
N MET A 79 -5.05 7.63 -1.59
CA MET A 79 -4.60 8.99 -1.92
C MET A 79 -5.54 9.66 -2.94
N ASP A 80 -6.11 8.91 -3.87
CA ASP A 80 -7.02 9.40 -4.93
C ASP A 80 -8.33 10.00 -4.38
N HIS A 81 -8.74 9.64 -3.15
CA HIS A 81 -9.87 10.29 -2.48
C HIS A 81 -9.59 11.74 -2.05
N GLY A 82 -8.33 12.18 -2.06
CA GLY A 82 -7.95 13.55 -1.67
C GLY A 82 -8.09 13.85 -0.18
N LEU A 83 -8.13 12.81 0.67
CA LEU A 83 -8.27 12.94 2.13
C LEU A 83 -6.93 13.23 2.83
N VAL A 84 -5.80 12.94 2.18
CA VAL A 84 -4.44 13.12 2.71
C VAL A 84 -3.60 13.88 1.68
N SER A 85 -2.80 14.85 2.13
CA SER A 85 -1.86 15.55 1.24
C SER A 85 -0.69 14.65 0.86
N TRP A 86 -0.30 14.69 -0.42
CA TRP A 86 0.93 14.09 -0.94
C TRP A 86 2.20 14.60 -0.25
N ASP A 87 2.18 15.80 0.35
CA ASP A 87 3.30 16.34 1.13
C ASP A 87 3.65 15.49 2.36
N THR A 88 2.71 14.65 2.82
CA THR A 88 2.93 13.74 3.95
C THR A 88 3.72 12.49 3.58
N VAL A 89 3.87 12.22 2.28
CA VAL A 89 4.61 11.07 1.76
C VAL A 89 6.10 11.31 1.90
N SER A 90 6.79 10.37 2.54
CA SER A 90 8.21 10.53 2.84
C SER A 90 9.08 10.47 1.58
N VAL A 91 10.20 11.21 1.60
CA VAL A 91 11.22 11.15 0.54
C VAL A 91 11.78 9.73 0.36
N SER A 92 11.86 8.95 1.44
CA SER A 92 12.33 7.56 1.39
C SER A 92 11.37 6.67 0.61
N PHE A 93 10.06 6.86 0.80
CA PHE A 93 9.03 6.17 0.02
C PHE A 93 9.14 6.53 -1.46
N ILE A 94 9.20 7.82 -1.79
CA ILE A 94 9.33 8.29 -3.18
C ILE A 94 10.59 7.70 -3.85
N LYS A 95 11.72 7.66 -3.15
CA LYS A 95 12.95 7.02 -3.66
C LYS A 95 12.78 5.53 -3.94
N LYS A 96 12.00 4.80 -3.12
CA LYS A 96 11.69 3.38 -3.38
C LYS A 96 10.84 3.22 -4.63
N ILE A 97 9.78 4.02 -4.77
CA ILE A 97 8.89 4.00 -5.95
C ILE A 97 9.68 4.31 -7.23
N ALA A 98 10.48 5.37 -7.23
CA ALA A 98 11.36 5.71 -8.35
C ALA A 98 12.39 4.60 -8.67
N GLY A 99 12.86 3.92 -7.63
CA GLY A 99 13.73 2.75 -7.76
C GLY A 99 13.07 1.58 -8.49
N TYR A 100 11.77 1.35 -8.32
CA TYR A 100 11.03 0.34 -9.07
C TYR A 100 10.90 0.70 -10.54
N VAL A 101 10.63 1.97 -10.86
CA VAL A 101 10.56 2.45 -12.26
C VAL A 101 11.90 2.30 -12.99
N SER A 102 13.01 2.47 -12.26
CA SER A 102 14.36 2.46 -12.84
C SER A 102 14.93 1.05 -13.07
N GLN A 103 14.23 -0.01 -12.62
CA GLN A 103 14.72 -1.40 -12.72
C GLN A 103 14.14 -2.12 -13.95
N PRO A 104 14.98 -2.61 -14.88
CA PRO A 104 14.51 -3.21 -16.14
C PRO A 104 13.81 -4.56 -15.99
N THR A 105 13.90 -5.20 -14.82
CA THR A 105 13.33 -6.53 -14.54
C THR A 105 12.13 -6.49 -13.59
N VAL A 106 11.59 -5.30 -13.30
CA VAL A 106 10.42 -5.19 -12.42
C VAL A 106 9.15 -5.69 -13.12
N ASP A 107 8.24 -6.28 -12.34
CA ASP A 107 6.94 -6.71 -12.87
C ASP A 107 6.13 -5.52 -13.41
N VAL A 108 5.41 -5.72 -14.51
CA VAL A 108 4.64 -4.67 -15.20
C VAL A 108 3.57 -4.06 -14.29
N SER A 109 2.94 -4.85 -13.42
CA SER A 109 1.91 -4.35 -12.50
C SER A 109 2.50 -3.42 -11.44
N ILE A 110 3.72 -3.70 -10.97
CA ILE A 110 4.46 -2.83 -10.04
C ILE A 110 4.91 -1.56 -10.76
N LEU A 111 5.41 -1.68 -12.00
CA LEU A 111 5.84 -0.54 -12.81
C LEU A 111 4.70 0.45 -13.03
N GLN A 112 3.54 -0.03 -13.49
CA GLN A 112 2.37 0.82 -13.77
C GLN A 112 1.91 1.59 -12.53
N ARG A 113 1.86 0.92 -11.38
CA ARG A 113 1.46 1.56 -10.11
C ARG A 113 2.50 2.54 -9.61
N SER A 114 3.78 2.21 -9.78
CA SER A 114 4.88 3.10 -9.41
C SER A 114 4.89 4.37 -10.26
N LEU A 115 4.57 4.26 -11.55
CA LEU A 115 4.41 5.42 -12.43
C LEU A 115 3.21 6.27 -12.00
N ALA A 116 2.04 5.65 -11.78
CA ALA A 116 0.83 6.37 -11.37
C ALA A 116 0.99 7.13 -10.03
N ILE A 117 1.81 6.61 -9.11
CA ILE A 117 2.13 7.31 -7.85
C ILE A 117 3.02 8.54 -8.06
N LEU A 118 3.77 8.60 -9.16
CA LEU A 118 4.73 9.67 -9.47
C LEU A 118 4.21 10.70 -10.51
N GLU A 119 3.06 10.43 -11.14
CA GLU A 119 2.38 11.35 -12.09
C GLU A 119 1.72 12.52 -11.37
#